data_AF-A0A8T7HCU2-F1
#
_entry.id   AF-A0A8T7HCU2-F1
#
_cell.length_a   1.000
_cell.length_b   1.000
_cell.length_c   1.000
_cell.angle_alpha   90.00
_cell.angle_beta   90.00
_cell.angle_gamma   90.00
#
_symmetry.space_group_name_H-M   'P 1'
#
loop_
_entity.id
_entity.type
_entity.pdbx_description
1 polymer ?
#
loop_
_entity_poly.entity_id
_entity_poly.type
_entity_poly.pdbx_seq_one_letter_code
_entity_poly.pdbx_strand_id
1 'polypeptide(L)'
;MCDIKDAKRWIKLAEIQVKENDVEKARESYLEAASIYVLQAEFTKDNHLLEHSNECYKKSKEVVGETWEKVLTKQELAKRTLFELNEDKITVEDLRMEIENV
;
A
#
# COMPACT_ATOMS: atom_id res chain seq x y z
N MET A 1 -3.71 2.02 -16.38
CA MET A 1 -2.91 3.20 -15.99
C MET A 1 -3.39 3.56 -14.60
N CYS A 2 -2.54 3.47 -13.57
CA CYS A 2 -2.93 3.74 -12.19
C CYS A 2 -3.27 5.24 -12.06
N ASP A 3 -4.53 5.57 -11.76
CA ASP A 3 -4.98 6.96 -11.61
C ASP A 3 -5.00 7.34 -10.13
N ILE A 4 -4.63 8.58 -9.80
CA ILE A 4 -4.82 9.17 -8.46
C ILE A 4 -6.28 9.03 -8.00
N LYS A 5 -7.24 9.03 -8.93
CA LYS A 5 -8.66 8.78 -8.62
C LYS A 5 -8.87 7.40 -7.99
N ASP A 6 -8.11 6.38 -8.39
CA ASP A 6 -8.22 5.04 -7.83
C ASP A 6 -7.66 5.00 -6.40
N ALA A 7 -6.56 5.71 -6.12
CA ALA A 7 -6.07 5.86 -4.75
C ALA A 7 -7.12 6.50 -3.83
N LYS A 8 -7.82 7.55 -4.31
CA LYS A 8 -8.91 8.18 -3.56
C LYS A 8 -10.10 7.24 -3.33
N ARG A 9 -10.44 6.39 -4.30
CA ARG A 9 -11.50 5.38 -4.15
C ARG A 9 -11.12 4.34 -3.10
N TRP A 10 -9.88 3.87 -3.11
CA TRP A 10 -9.35 2.95 -2.11
C TRP A 10 -9.38 3.53 -0.69
N ILE A 11 -9.01 4.80 -0.52
CA ILE A 11 -9.17 5.50 0.77
C ILE A 11 -10.64 5.49 1.22
N LYS A 12 -11.58 5.80 0.31
CA LYS A 12 -13.00 5.80 0.65
C LYS A 12 -13.53 4.42 0.99
N LEU A 13 -13.06 3.39 0.30
CA LEU A 13 -13.39 2.01 0.64
C LEU A 13 -12.84 1.64 2.03
N ALA A 14 -11.60 2.00 2.34
CA ALA A 14 -11.00 1.78 3.66
C ALA A 14 -11.81 2.46 4.77
N GLU A 15 -12.20 3.73 4.59
CA GLU A 15 -13.05 4.45 5.55
C GLU A 15 -14.42 3.77 5.79
N ILE A 16 -14.98 3.11 4.78
CA ILE A 16 -16.23 2.34 4.90
C ILE A 16 -15.97 1.06 5.69
N GLN A 17 -14.93 0.31 5.34
CA GLN A 17 -14.55 -0.93 6.00
C GLN A 17 -14.23 -0.72 7.49
N VAL A 18 -13.60 0.40 7.86
CA VAL A 18 -13.42 0.80 9.27
C VAL A 18 -14.75 0.91 10.01
N LYS A 19 -15.76 1.54 9.38
CA LYS A 19 -17.10 1.70 9.99
C LYS A 19 -17.84 0.37 10.11
N GLU A 20 -17.56 -0.55 9.20
CA GLU A 20 -18.09 -1.92 9.20
C GLU A 20 -17.28 -2.87 10.11
N ASN A 21 -16.24 -2.36 10.78
CA ASN A 21 -15.33 -3.11 11.64
C ASN A 21 -14.55 -4.22 10.90
N ASP A 22 -14.37 -4.07 9.58
CA ASP A 22 -13.55 -4.92 8.74
C ASP A 22 -12.13 -4.34 8.62
N VAL A 23 -11.37 -4.43 9.72
CA VAL A 23 -10.07 -3.74 9.89
C VAL A 23 -8.99 -4.27 8.96
N GLU A 24 -8.99 -5.56 8.64
CA GLU A 24 -8.01 -6.18 7.74
C GLU A 24 -8.20 -5.68 6.31
N LYS A 25 -9.44 -5.67 5.79
CA LYS A 25 -9.69 -5.11 4.46
C LYS A 25 -9.45 -3.60 4.41
N ALA A 26 -9.71 -2.89 5.50
CA ALA A 26 -9.38 -1.47 5.60
C ALA A 26 -7.87 -1.24 5.49
N ARG A 27 -7.06 -2.08 6.18
CA ARG A 27 -5.60 -2.06 6.06
C ARG A 27 -5.16 -2.29 4.62
N GLU A 28 -5.66 -3.34 3.96
CA GLU A 28 -5.36 -3.63 2.55
C GLU A 28 -5.71 -2.45 1.64
N SER A 29 -6.91 -1.88 1.80
CA SER A 29 -7.37 -0.75 0.99
C SER A 29 -6.49 0.50 1.18
N TYR A 30 -6.02 0.77 2.40
CA TYR A 30 -5.04 1.83 2.62
C TYR A 30 -3.67 1.52 2.00
N LEU A 31 -3.22 0.27 2.03
CA LEU A 31 -1.98 -0.16 1.36
C LEU A 31 -2.09 -0.01 -0.16
N GLU A 32 -3.23 -0.33 -0.76
CA GLU A 32 -3.49 -0.12 -2.20
C GLU A 32 -3.46 1.37 -2.57
N ALA A 33 -4.04 2.24 -1.74
CA ALA A 33 -3.93 3.68 -1.95
C ALA A 33 -2.46 4.15 -1.86
N ALA A 34 -1.72 3.65 -0.87
CA ALA A 34 -0.30 3.97 -0.70
C ALA A 34 0.54 3.52 -1.91
N SER A 35 0.27 2.32 -2.44
CA SER A 35 0.97 1.74 -3.60
C SER A 35 0.77 2.58 -4.87
N ILE A 36 -0.46 3.06 -5.11
CA ILE A 36 -0.78 3.92 -6.24
C ILE A 36 -0.10 5.27 -6.11
N TYR A 37 -0.14 5.88 -4.91
CA TYR A 37 0.49 7.18 -4.69
C TYR A 37 2.01 7.13 -4.88
N VAL A 38 2.70 6.11 -4.37
CA VAL A 38 4.16 6.00 -4.55
C VAL A 38 4.54 5.76 -6.01
N LEU A 39 3.76 4.94 -6.73
CA LEU A 39 3.97 4.70 -8.15
C LEU A 39 3.76 5.98 -8.97
N GLN A 40 2.71 6.75 -8.66
CA GLN A 40 2.44 8.02 -9.32
C GLN A 40 3.50 9.08 -8.99
N ALA A 41 3.96 9.14 -7.75
CA ALA A 41 5.07 10.01 -7.33
C ALA A 41 6.34 9.72 -8.13
N GLU A 42 6.61 8.44 -8.42
CA GLU A 42 7.75 8.04 -9.24
C GLU A 42 7.59 8.49 -10.70
N PHE A 43 6.43 8.27 -11.31
CA PHE A 43 6.21 8.65 -12.72
C PHE A 43 6.16 10.16 -12.95
N THR A 44 5.56 10.91 -12.03
CA THR A 44 5.38 12.36 -12.17
C THR A 44 6.51 13.17 -11.57
N LYS A 45 7.38 12.54 -10.77
CA LYS A 45 8.39 13.22 -9.94
C LYS A 45 7.79 14.23 -8.95
N ASP A 46 6.52 14.06 -8.61
CA ASP A 46 5.82 14.90 -7.63
C ASP A 46 6.01 14.34 -6.22
N ASN A 47 6.82 15.03 -5.41
CA ASN A 47 7.08 14.65 -4.03
C ASN A 47 5.87 14.88 -3.11
N HIS A 48 4.87 15.69 -3.48
CA HIS A 48 3.65 15.85 -2.69
C HIS A 48 2.85 14.54 -2.64
N LEU A 49 2.92 13.72 -3.70
CA LEU A 49 2.29 12.40 -3.73
C LEU A 49 2.98 11.40 -2.77
N LEU A 50 4.25 11.62 -2.44
CA LEU A 50 4.95 10.81 -1.44
C LEU A 50 4.39 11.02 -0.03
N GLU A 51 3.96 12.24 0.29
CA GLU A 51 3.32 12.55 1.58
C GLU A 51 1.99 11.80 1.71
N HIS A 52 1.17 11.81 0.65
CA HIS A 52 -0.07 11.03 0.62
C HIS A 52 0.16 9.52 0.72
N SER A 53 1.21 8.99 0.07
CA SER A 53 1.57 7.57 0.21
C SER A 53 1.94 7.22 1.65
N ASN A 54 2.76 8.05 2.30
CA ASN A 54 3.12 7.88 3.71
C ASN A 54 1.90 7.96 4.64
N GLU A 55 0.98 8.90 4.40
CA GLU A 55 -0.24 9.04 5.19
C GLU A 55 -1.12 7.79 5.07
N CYS A 56 -1.29 7.26 3.85
CA CYS A 56 -2.04 6.03 3.63
C CYS A 56 -1.38 4.82 4.30
N TYR A 57 -0.05 4.69 4.17
CA TYR A 57 0.70 3.62 4.84
C TYR A 57 0.60 3.72 6.37
N LYS A 58 0.65 4.93 6.92
CA LYS A 58 0.43 5.15 8.35
C LYS A 58 -0.96 4.68 8.78
N LYS A 59 -2.01 5.07 8.04
CA LYS A 59 -3.39 4.63 8.32
C LYS A 59 -3.58 3.12 8.23
N SER A 60 -2.87 2.45 7.32
CA SER A 60 -2.92 0.98 7.22
C SER A 60 -2.35 0.28 8.45
N LYS A 61 -1.41 0.91 9.17
CA LYS A 61 -0.90 0.45 10.45
C LYS A 61 -1.83 0.79 11.62
N GLU A 62 -2.31 2.04 11.65
CA GLU A 62 -3.16 2.51 12.74
C GLU A 62 -4.49 1.77 12.83
N VAL A 63 -5.07 1.37 11.68
CA VAL A 63 -6.35 0.64 11.65
C VAL A 63 -6.27 -0.75 12.28
N VAL A 64 -5.09 -1.36 12.30
CA VAL A 64 -4.82 -2.65 12.99
C VAL A 64 -4.21 -2.45 14.38
N GLY A 65 -4.19 -1.21 14.90
CA GLY A 65 -3.72 -0.88 16.24
C GLY A 65 -2.20 -0.69 16.35
N GLU A 66 -1.46 -0.64 15.25
CA GLU A 66 -0.03 -0.35 15.25
C GLU A 66 0.23 1.17 15.21
N THR A 67 1.15 1.65 16.05
CA THR A 67 1.59 3.05 15.99
C THR A 67 2.68 3.21 14.93
N TRP A 68 2.54 4.19 14.03
CA TRP A 68 3.52 4.46 12.98
C TRP A 68 3.89 5.94 12.89
N GLU A 69 5.17 6.25 13.14
CA GLU A 69 5.70 7.61 13.16
C GLU A 69 6.79 7.85 12.11
N LYS A 70 7.31 6.78 11.51
CA LYS A 70 8.41 6.88 10.54
C LYS A 70 7.90 7.39 9.18
N VAL A 71 8.53 8.44 8.67
CA VAL A 71 8.38 8.85 7.27
C VAL A 71 9.32 8.00 6.40
N LEU A 72 8.75 7.35 5.39
CA LEU A 72 9.42 6.44 4.49
C LEU A 72 9.74 7.10 3.15
N THR A 73 10.86 6.69 2.57
CA THR A 73 11.25 7.05 1.20
C THR A 73 10.38 6.33 0.17
N LYS A 74 10.38 6.80 -1.09
CA LYS A 74 9.70 6.14 -2.22
C LYS A 74 10.05 4.65 -2.34
N GLN A 75 11.33 4.33 -2.22
CA GLN A 75 11.84 2.96 -2.34
C GLN A 75 11.37 2.07 -1.18
N GLU A 76 11.36 2.60 0.05
CA GLU A 76 10.86 1.87 1.21
C GLU A 76 9.36 1.63 1.12
N LEU A 77 8.58 2.64 0.72
CA LEU A 77 7.13 2.51 0.52
C LEU A 77 6.81 1.49 -0.56
N ALA A 78 7.41 1.59 -1.75
CA ALA A 78 7.17 0.65 -2.83
C ALA A 78 7.48 -0.80 -2.42
N LYS A 79 8.60 -1.03 -1.73
CA LYS A 79 8.97 -2.35 -1.21
C LYS A 79 7.97 -2.87 -0.18
N ARG A 80 7.58 -2.02 0.78
CA ARG A 80 6.64 -2.40 1.86
C ARG A 80 5.25 -2.67 1.32
N THR A 81 4.70 -1.80 0.48
CA THR A 81 3.38 -2.01 -0.12
C THR A 81 3.37 -3.25 -1.00
N LEU A 82 4.44 -3.50 -1.77
CA LEU A 82 4.54 -4.72 -2.57
C LEU A 82 4.58 -5.97 -1.70
N PHE A 83 5.38 -5.97 -0.63
CA PHE A 83 5.49 -7.11 0.28
C PHE A 83 4.16 -7.36 1.01
N GLU A 84 3.59 -6.34 1.64
CA GLU A 84 2.41 -6.47 2.50
C GLU A 84 1.11 -6.71 1.73
N LEU A 85 1.00 -6.27 0.46
CA LEU A 85 -0.12 -6.62 -0.41
C LEU A 85 0.01 -8.02 -1.02
N ASN A 86 1.24 -8.57 -1.06
CA ASN A 86 1.51 -9.91 -1.58
C ASN A 86 1.59 -10.99 -0.50
N GLU A 87 1.52 -10.66 0.79
CA GLU A 87 1.50 -11.63 1.89
C GLU A 87 0.33 -12.64 1.78
N ASP A 88 -0.70 -12.34 0.97
CA ASP A 88 -1.77 -13.29 0.64
C ASP A 88 -1.54 -14.15 -0.62
N LYS A 89 -0.44 -13.94 -1.38
CA LYS A 89 -0.31 -14.51 -2.75
C LYS A 89 1.04 -15.06 -3.17
N ILE A 90 2.12 -14.87 -2.43
CA ILE A 90 3.43 -15.45 -2.80
C ILE A 90 3.91 -16.39 -1.70
N THR A 91 3.79 -17.68 -1.96
CA THR A 91 4.44 -18.73 -1.18
C THR A 91 5.91 -18.85 -1.59
N VAL A 92 6.74 -19.44 -0.72
CA VAL A 92 8.17 -19.70 -1.02
C VAL A 92 8.34 -20.57 -2.28
N GLU A 93 7.36 -21.42 -2.58
CA GLU A 93 7.23 -22.19 -3.81
C GLU A 93 7.11 -21.32 -5.08
N ASP A 94 6.41 -20.19 -5.02
CA ASP A 94 6.22 -19.29 -6.17
C ASP A 94 7.53 -18.62 -6.58
N LEU A 95 8.39 -18.29 -5.60
CA LEU A 95 9.72 -17.72 -5.82
C LEU A 95 10.74 -18.76 -6.32
N ARG A 96 10.57 -20.05 -5.97
CA ARG A 96 11.45 -21.12 -6.45
C ARG A 96 11.24 -21.43 -7.94
N MET A 97 9.99 -21.39 -8.41
CA MET A 97 9.68 -21.62 -9.82
C MET A 97 10.23 -20.56 -10.77
N GLU A 98 10.43 -19.32 -10.32
CA GLU A 98 11.05 -18.28 -11.15
C GLU A 98 12.57 -18.46 -11.32
N ILE A 99 13.23 -19.12 -10.37
CA ILE A 99 14.68 -19.37 -10.40
C ILE A 99 15.02 -20.60 -11.24
N GLU A 100 14.16 -21.61 -11.26
CA GLU A 100 14.40 -22.86 -12.01
C GLU A 100 14.08 -22.76 -13.53
N ASN A 101 13.47 -21.67 -13.97
CA ASN A 101 13.10 -21.42 -15.37
C ASN A 101 14.06 -20.44 -16.10
N VAL A 102 15.25 -20.16 -15.55
CA VAL A 102 16.32 -19.35 -16.16
C VAL A 102 17.53 -20.20 -16.52
#